data_AF-W7A043-F1
#
_entry.id   AF-W7A043-F1
#
_cell.length_a   1.000
_cell.length_b   1.000
_cell.length_c   1.000
_cell.angle_alpha   90.00
_cell.angle_beta   90.00
_cell.angle_gamma   90.00
#
_symmetry.space_group_name_H-M   'P 1'
#
loop_
_entity.id
_entity.type
_entity.pdbx_description
1 polymer ?
#
loop_
_entity_poly.entity_id
_entity_poly.type
_entity_poly.pdbx_seq_one_letter_code
_entity_poly.pdbx_strand_id
1 'polypeptide(L)'
;MGFKLEQYIHQKIWKTAIQDEKNSRSPEQHTIWELESEARDKGNNIDRDRWKKLATKQGRSLLQVDLRAKLLCQALEIWMTNLEETSEGIWEGERVTCDVDSLGFLGGRWKENSCPITHGNNSWARLTGDKPLTRKQPYQRNLAVCMDMMSIILGIYDNITREGDGWKVNSEDACLRLSEELTAWAGKATSDEIMSSWFNNMNPKQRETDNIPIRTRKNKAELWEPFFKKLGTYVISLVCYKDPDTNSWDTTCVVTKKSRNCEHQSGVETPEEYQKVSMSRGLSKGLMLSQKNNLSPLRAPGTRLKAEQLNEELNLLKDQIGRSEERTQEENVIKDLQKASTLMSKELDQGKTGIGNYIVGGAVGVMILSLGLMSRIFIRRRRRGGIRSRIKSTTFDKFSKQRSGIKQEGNLPRPKRETEQKERTGNADTGPRNRNQGTPGPYERKILMDQNGNFED
;
A
#
# COMPACT_ATOMS: atom_id res chain seq x y z
N MET A 1 21.30 -10.33 -12.59
CA MET A 1 21.48 -9.01 -11.92
C MET A 1 20.14 -8.69 -11.27
N GLY A 2 20.01 -8.57 -9.94
CA GLY A 2 18.71 -8.62 -9.23
C GLY A 2 17.55 -7.80 -9.81
N PHE A 3 16.31 -8.31 -9.71
CA PHE A 3 15.09 -7.57 -10.07
C PHE A 3 14.93 -6.33 -9.18
N LYS A 4 14.76 -5.15 -9.79
CA LYS A 4 14.60 -3.89 -9.05
C LYS A 4 13.14 -3.42 -9.10
N LEU A 5 12.53 -3.20 -7.94
CA LEU A 5 11.20 -2.59 -7.85
C LEU A 5 11.21 -1.19 -8.47
N GLU A 6 12.30 -0.44 -8.28
CA GLU A 6 12.51 0.86 -8.94
C GLU A 6 12.36 0.77 -10.47
N GLN A 7 12.91 -0.28 -11.09
CA GLN A 7 12.83 -0.49 -12.54
C GLN A 7 11.42 -0.87 -12.98
N TYR A 8 10.74 -1.75 -12.24
CA TYR A 8 9.34 -2.08 -12.49
C TYR A 8 8.45 -0.82 -12.48
N ILE A 9 8.60 0.02 -11.45
CA ILE A 9 7.85 1.28 -11.36
C ILE A 9 8.15 2.19 -12.54
N HIS A 10 9.42 2.35 -12.91
CA HIS A 10 9.79 3.21 -14.03
C HIS A 10 9.32 2.68 -15.39
N GLN A 11 9.44 1.37 -15.62
CA GLN A 11 9.22 0.79 -16.94
C GLN A 11 7.77 0.38 -17.18
N LYS A 12 7.03 0.00 -16.15
CA LYS A 12 5.65 -0.45 -16.25
C LYS A 12 4.70 0.63 -15.74
N ILE A 13 4.78 0.97 -14.47
CA ILE A 13 3.81 1.88 -13.84
C ILE A 13 3.81 3.26 -14.49
N TRP A 14 4.97 3.91 -14.60
CA TRP A 14 5.08 5.23 -15.22
C TRP A 14 4.69 5.23 -16.70
N LYS A 15 5.18 4.25 -17.47
CA LYS A 15 4.91 4.21 -18.92
C LYS A 15 3.44 3.98 -19.22
N THR A 16 2.80 3.05 -18.52
CA THR A 16 1.38 2.75 -18.67
C THR A 16 0.54 3.95 -18.26
N ALA A 17 0.88 4.59 -17.14
CA ALA A 17 0.19 5.78 -16.71
C ALA A 17 0.23 6.87 -17.80
N ILE A 18 1.41 7.16 -18.37
CA ILE A 18 1.59 8.27 -19.34
C ILE A 18 0.72 8.03 -20.59
N GLN A 19 0.47 6.77 -20.94
CA GLN A 19 -0.43 6.41 -22.02
C GLN A 19 -1.90 6.66 -21.65
N ASP A 20 -2.29 6.37 -20.41
CA ASP A 20 -3.64 6.64 -19.88
C ASP A 20 -3.97 8.13 -19.77
N GLU A 21 -3.00 8.96 -19.39
CA GLU A 21 -3.20 10.40 -19.17
C GLU A 21 -3.78 11.10 -20.41
N LYS A 22 -3.33 10.69 -21.61
CA LYS A 22 -3.82 11.24 -22.88
C LYS A 22 -5.32 11.04 -23.07
N ASN A 23 -5.91 10.10 -22.33
CA ASN A 23 -7.31 9.72 -22.47
C ASN A 23 -8.18 10.22 -21.31
N SER A 24 -7.62 10.56 -20.15
CA SER A 24 -8.39 10.93 -18.96
C SER A 24 -7.54 11.63 -17.88
N ARG A 25 -7.53 12.98 -17.86
CA ARG A 25 -7.07 13.73 -16.69
C ARG A 25 -8.22 13.91 -15.71
N SER A 26 -8.21 13.12 -14.64
CA SER A 26 -9.07 13.39 -13.47
C SER A 26 -8.61 14.69 -12.79
N PRO A 27 -9.54 15.56 -12.34
CA PRO A 27 -9.21 16.76 -11.56
C PRO A 27 -8.81 16.45 -10.11
N GLU A 28 -8.71 15.17 -9.73
CA GLU A 28 -8.33 14.76 -8.38
C GLU A 28 -6.91 15.21 -7.99
N GLN A 29 -6.78 15.59 -6.73
CA GLN A 29 -5.49 15.86 -6.10
C GLN A 29 -4.80 14.54 -5.74
N HIS A 30 -3.47 14.56 -5.72
CA HIS A 30 -2.60 13.44 -5.34
C HIS A 30 -2.51 12.29 -6.34
N THR A 31 -2.66 12.58 -7.63
CA THR A 31 -2.44 11.61 -8.72
C THR A 31 -0.95 11.41 -9.02
N ILE A 32 -0.61 10.30 -9.70
CA ILE A 32 0.77 10.02 -10.13
C ILE A 32 1.37 11.15 -10.98
N TRP A 33 0.52 11.87 -11.73
CA TRP A 33 0.87 13.00 -12.60
C TRP A 33 1.56 14.14 -11.86
N GLU A 34 1.14 14.41 -10.62
CA GLU A 34 1.74 15.47 -9.80
C GLU A 34 3.19 15.19 -9.38
N LEU A 35 3.68 13.96 -9.58
CA LEU A 35 5.06 13.58 -9.32
C LEU A 35 5.95 13.80 -10.55
N GLU A 36 5.37 14.04 -11.72
CA GLU A 36 6.14 14.46 -12.89
C GLU A 36 6.80 15.82 -12.61
N SER A 37 8.07 15.95 -13.00
CA SER A 37 8.79 17.20 -12.77
C SER A 37 8.37 18.24 -13.78
N GLU A 38 7.43 19.11 -13.43
CA GLU A 38 7.28 20.36 -14.16
C GLU A 38 8.54 21.20 -13.93
N ALA A 39 9.17 21.63 -15.02
CA ALA A 39 10.45 22.33 -15.01
C ALA A 39 10.39 23.72 -14.36
N ARG A 40 9.22 24.20 -13.90
CA ARG A 40 8.99 25.64 -13.74
C ARG A 40 8.47 26.20 -12.43
N ASP A 41 8.02 25.44 -11.43
CA ASP A 41 7.51 26.14 -10.23
C ASP A 41 7.72 25.54 -8.85
N LYS A 42 7.61 26.45 -7.89
CA LYS A 42 8.16 26.47 -6.52
C LYS A 42 7.73 25.28 -5.66
N GLY A 43 8.65 24.33 -5.53
CA GLY A 43 8.59 23.26 -4.55
C GLY A 43 9.11 21.96 -5.14
N ASN A 44 10.44 21.77 -5.12
CA ASN A 44 11.01 20.49 -5.57
C ASN A 44 10.69 19.35 -4.62
N ASN A 45 10.26 19.66 -3.39
CA ASN A 45 9.95 18.67 -2.38
C ASN A 45 8.52 18.16 -2.57
N ILE A 46 8.35 16.85 -2.46
CA ILE A 46 7.05 16.18 -2.43
C ILE A 46 6.42 16.42 -1.06
N ASP A 47 5.14 16.78 -1.03
CA ASP A 47 4.37 17.01 0.20
C ASP A 47 4.41 15.76 1.10
N ARG A 48 4.80 15.93 2.38
CA ARG A 48 4.85 14.82 3.35
C ARG A 48 3.46 14.29 3.69
N ASP A 49 2.42 15.12 3.61
CA ASP A 49 1.05 14.72 3.94
C ASP A 49 0.35 13.98 2.79
N ARG A 50 0.97 13.89 1.62
CA ARG A 50 0.44 13.20 0.42
C ARG A 50 -0.06 11.79 0.74
N TRP A 51 0.78 10.98 1.38
CA TRP A 51 0.50 9.57 1.68
C TRP A 51 -0.60 9.39 2.72
N LYS A 52 -0.67 10.31 3.69
CA LYS A 52 -1.76 10.34 4.66
C LYS A 52 -3.09 10.57 3.97
N LYS A 53 -3.16 11.53 3.05
CA LYS A 53 -4.39 11.85 2.31
C LYS A 53 -4.88 10.67 1.47
N LEU A 54 -3.97 9.98 0.77
CA LEU A 54 -4.28 8.77 0.00
C LEU A 54 -4.85 7.66 0.91
N ALA A 55 -4.25 7.43 2.07
CA ALA A 55 -4.71 6.39 2.99
C ALA A 55 -6.05 6.72 3.68
N THR A 56 -6.32 7.99 3.97
CA THR A 56 -7.52 8.41 4.72
C THR A 56 -8.82 8.38 3.94
N LYS A 57 -8.79 8.23 2.61
CA LYS A 57 -10.01 8.15 1.78
C LYS A 57 -10.96 7.03 2.20
N GLN A 58 -10.47 6.03 2.96
CA GLN A 58 -11.24 4.85 3.37
C GLN A 58 -11.84 4.92 4.79
N GLY A 59 -11.67 6.02 5.51
CA GLY A 59 -12.23 6.21 6.85
C GLY A 59 -11.17 6.26 7.95
N ARG A 60 -10.68 5.11 8.42
CA ARG A 60 -9.67 5.08 9.49
C ARG A 60 -8.30 5.48 8.93
N SER A 61 -7.62 6.35 9.68
CA SER A 61 -6.26 6.79 9.36
C SER A 61 -5.26 5.87 10.04
N LEU A 62 -4.47 5.16 9.23
CA LEU A 62 -3.30 4.44 9.73
C LEU A 62 -2.25 5.42 10.26
N LEU A 63 -1.74 5.19 11.47
CA LEU A 63 -0.69 6.01 12.05
C LEU A 63 0.64 5.85 11.30
N GLN A 64 1.26 6.98 10.94
CA GLN A 64 2.56 7.05 10.26
C GLN A 64 2.60 6.26 8.94
N VAL A 65 1.53 6.36 8.15
CA VAL A 65 1.45 5.64 6.86
C VAL A 65 2.60 6.01 5.91
N ASP A 66 3.08 7.25 5.96
CA ASP A 66 4.25 7.72 5.21
C ASP A 66 5.51 6.91 5.57
N LEU A 67 5.80 6.76 6.86
CA LEU A 67 6.97 6.00 7.31
C LEU A 67 6.81 4.50 7.01
N ARG A 68 5.61 3.94 7.22
CA ARG A 68 5.31 2.53 6.94
C ARG A 68 5.46 2.22 5.46
N ALA A 69 4.86 3.03 4.58
CA ALA A 69 4.95 2.88 3.14
C ALA A 69 6.41 3.00 2.65
N LYS A 70 7.16 3.97 3.17
CA LYS A 70 8.58 4.15 2.83
C LYS A 70 9.43 2.94 3.18
N LEU A 71 9.30 2.44 4.42
CA LEU A 71 10.07 1.30 4.89
C LEU A 71 9.67 0.01 4.15
N LEU A 72 8.38 -0.14 3.83
CA LEU A 72 7.88 -1.27 3.04
C LEU A 72 8.50 -1.25 1.63
N CYS A 73 8.49 -0.10 0.96
CA CYS A 73 9.11 0.07 -0.35
C CYS A 73 10.61 -0.23 -0.34
N GLN A 74 11.33 0.24 0.68
CA GLN A 74 12.76 -0.07 0.85
C GLN A 74 12.99 -1.56 1.09
N ALA A 75 12.19 -2.19 1.94
CA ALA A 75 12.29 -3.61 2.23
C ALA A 75 12.00 -4.47 0.99
N LEU A 76 10.98 -4.12 0.21
CA LEU A 76 10.66 -4.80 -1.04
C LEU A 76 11.78 -4.64 -2.08
N GLU A 77 12.36 -3.45 -2.23
CA GLU A 77 13.51 -3.24 -3.13
C GLU A 77 14.72 -4.09 -2.71
N ILE A 78 15.08 -4.11 -1.41
CA ILE A 78 16.19 -4.97 -0.92
C ILE A 78 15.86 -6.43 -1.19
N TRP A 79 14.64 -6.88 -0.90
CA TRP A 79 14.24 -8.26 -1.09
C TRP A 79 14.28 -8.68 -2.56
N MET A 80 13.68 -7.87 -3.45
CA MET A 80 13.63 -8.14 -4.89
C MET A 80 15.01 -8.16 -5.53
N THR A 81 15.92 -7.28 -5.09
CA THR A 81 17.29 -7.22 -5.61
C THR A 81 18.16 -8.41 -5.20
N ASN A 82 17.71 -9.18 -4.20
CA ASN A 82 18.37 -10.39 -3.71
C ASN A 82 17.70 -11.68 -4.19
N LEU A 83 16.70 -11.60 -5.08
CA LEU A 83 16.15 -12.78 -5.74
C LEU A 83 17.22 -13.44 -6.62
N GLU A 84 17.11 -14.75 -6.79
CA GLU A 84 17.95 -15.52 -7.71
C GLU A 84 17.26 -15.63 -9.07
N GLU A 85 17.99 -15.32 -10.13
CA GLU A 85 17.53 -15.44 -11.52
C GLU A 85 17.78 -16.87 -12.00
N THR A 86 16.76 -17.53 -12.55
CA THR A 86 16.93 -18.81 -13.25
C THR A 86 17.61 -18.59 -14.61
N SER A 87 18.04 -19.68 -15.25
CA SER A 87 18.54 -19.65 -16.62
C SER A 87 17.51 -19.15 -17.65
N GLU A 88 16.22 -19.11 -17.29
CA GLU A 88 15.12 -18.66 -18.13
C GLU A 88 14.79 -17.16 -17.92
N GLY A 89 15.55 -16.45 -17.08
CA GLY A 89 15.28 -15.04 -16.74
C GLY A 89 14.12 -14.84 -15.76
N ILE A 90 13.69 -15.91 -15.08
CA ILE A 90 12.61 -15.89 -14.10
C ILE A 90 13.21 -15.82 -12.69
N TRP A 91 12.64 -15.03 -11.79
CA TRP A 91 13.15 -14.86 -10.43
C TRP A 91 12.50 -15.85 -9.47
N GLU A 92 13.28 -16.63 -8.70
CA GLU A 92 12.72 -17.58 -7.75
C GLU A 92 12.44 -16.95 -6.38
N GLY A 93 11.15 -16.85 -6.02
CA GLY A 93 10.72 -16.30 -4.73
C GLY A 93 10.99 -17.22 -3.53
N GLU A 94 11.14 -18.54 -3.73
CA GLU A 94 11.41 -19.50 -2.64
C GLU A 94 12.89 -19.77 -2.35
N ARG A 95 13.81 -19.48 -3.29
CA ARG A 95 15.25 -19.76 -3.10
C ARG A 95 16.02 -18.61 -2.45
N VAL A 96 15.29 -17.61 -1.96
CA VAL A 96 15.89 -16.38 -1.46
C VAL A 96 16.44 -16.60 -0.06
N THR A 97 17.76 -16.45 0.10
CA THR A 97 18.40 -16.44 1.43
C THR A 97 18.02 -15.19 2.23
N CYS A 98 17.65 -14.12 1.54
CA CYS A 98 17.12 -12.90 2.10
C CYS A 98 15.63 -13.02 2.49
N ASP A 99 15.35 -13.48 3.70
CA ASP A 99 13.99 -13.47 4.26
C ASP A 99 13.61 -12.11 4.89
N VAL A 100 12.31 -11.88 5.13
CA VAL A 100 11.81 -10.62 5.70
C VAL A 100 12.39 -10.31 7.09
N ASP A 101 12.71 -11.32 7.88
CA ASP A 101 13.31 -11.13 9.20
C ASP A 101 14.79 -10.72 9.14
N SER A 102 15.45 -11.00 8.00
CA SER A 102 16.86 -10.69 7.73
C SER A 102 17.05 -9.33 7.04
N LEU A 103 15.97 -8.69 6.58
CA LEU A 103 15.98 -7.35 5.94
C LEU A 103 16.29 -6.20 6.90
N GLY A 104 16.24 -6.41 8.23
CA GLY A 104 16.26 -5.30 9.18
C GLY A 104 14.96 -4.48 9.21
N PHE A 105 13.90 -4.99 8.59
CA PHE A 105 12.59 -4.34 8.52
C PHE A 105 11.86 -4.43 9.88
N LEU A 106 11.37 -3.28 10.38
CA LEU A 106 10.52 -3.16 11.59
C LEU A 106 11.05 -3.91 12.81
N GLY A 107 12.24 -3.54 13.27
CA GLY A 107 12.84 -4.14 14.46
C GLY A 107 13.55 -5.47 14.22
N GLY A 108 13.51 -6.00 12.98
CA GLY A 108 14.44 -7.04 12.54
C GLY A 108 15.90 -6.57 12.63
N ARG A 109 16.83 -7.50 12.78
CA ARG A 109 18.26 -7.21 12.62
C ARG A 109 18.61 -7.45 11.16
N TRP A 110 19.23 -6.47 10.52
CA TRP A 110 19.76 -6.67 9.19
C TRP A 110 20.86 -7.73 9.24
N LYS A 111 20.77 -8.73 8.36
CA LYS A 111 21.81 -9.74 8.18
C LYS A 111 22.46 -9.50 6.84
N GLU A 112 23.57 -8.77 6.83
CA GLU A 112 24.30 -8.40 5.61
C GLU A 112 24.65 -9.61 4.73
N ASN A 113 25.02 -10.75 5.33
CA ASN A 113 25.33 -11.98 4.59
C ASN A 113 24.11 -12.59 3.87
N SER A 114 22.91 -12.39 4.39
CA SER A 114 21.67 -12.94 3.82
C SER A 114 21.00 -11.95 2.87
N CYS A 115 21.11 -10.66 3.15
CA CYS A 115 20.47 -9.57 2.40
C CYS A 115 21.48 -8.47 2.05
N PRO A 116 22.49 -8.73 1.20
CA PRO A 116 23.50 -7.74 0.87
C PRO A 116 22.89 -6.51 0.19
N ILE A 117 23.31 -5.33 0.64
CA ILE A 117 22.95 -4.04 0.04
C ILE A 117 24.20 -3.52 -0.66
N THR A 118 24.21 -3.51 -1.99
CA THR A 118 25.34 -2.96 -2.76
C THR A 118 24.99 -1.55 -3.25
N HIS A 119 25.96 -0.64 -3.29
CA HIS A 119 25.70 0.74 -3.69
C HIS A 119 25.15 0.89 -5.12
N GLY A 120 25.37 -0.10 -6.00
CA GLY A 120 24.80 -0.14 -7.34
C GLY A 120 23.41 -0.80 -7.42
N ASN A 121 22.97 -1.54 -6.40
CA ASN A 121 21.72 -2.29 -6.46
C ASN A 121 20.55 -1.62 -5.75
N ASN A 122 20.76 -0.74 -4.77
CA ASN A 122 19.66 -0.13 -4.00
C ASN A 122 19.86 1.38 -3.78
N SER A 123 19.19 2.17 -4.60
CA SER A 123 19.22 3.64 -4.51
C SER A 123 18.41 4.17 -3.32
N TRP A 124 17.41 3.42 -2.86
CA TRP A 124 16.46 3.84 -1.83
C TRP A 124 16.97 3.65 -0.41
N ALA A 125 17.92 2.74 -0.16
CA ALA A 125 18.45 2.45 1.17
C ALA A 125 19.00 3.71 1.88
N ARG A 126 19.55 4.65 1.10
CA ARG A 126 20.11 5.93 1.61
C ARG A 126 19.06 7.00 1.89
N LEU A 127 17.81 6.80 1.47
CA LEU A 127 16.72 7.75 1.67
C LEU A 127 16.12 7.54 3.06
N THR A 128 16.81 8.02 4.09
CA THR A 128 16.34 7.93 5.48
C THR A 128 15.09 8.78 5.71
N GLY A 129 14.34 8.50 6.79
CA GLY A 129 13.00 9.05 7.05
C GLY A 129 12.92 10.58 7.04
N ASP A 130 13.99 11.25 7.50
CA ASP A 130 13.93 12.69 7.81
C ASP A 130 14.09 13.60 6.60
N LYS A 131 14.62 13.10 5.48
CA LYS A 131 14.86 13.91 4.29
C LYS A 131 13.60 13.94 3.40
N PRO A 132 13.12 15.14 3.01
CA PRO A 132 12.02 15.23 2.05
C PRO A 132 12.44 14.62 0.72
N LEU A 133 11.52 13.88 0.10
CA LEU A 133 11.72 13.39 -1.27
C LEU A 133 11.55 14.53 -2.25
N THR A 134 12.27 14.46 -3.37
CA THR A 134 12.29 15.50 -4.38
C THR A 134 11.77 14.98 -5.71
N ARG A 135 10.97 15.80 -6.41
CA ARG A 135 10.50 15.52 -7.78
C ARG A 135 11.63 15.56 -8.81
N LYS A 136 12.75 16.22 -8.52
CA LYS A 136 13.85 16.38 -9.48
C LYS A 136 14.67 15.11 -9.70
N GLN A 137 14.71 14.23 -8.71
CA GLN A 137 15.57 13.04 -8.75
C GLN A 137 14.72 11.82 -9.11
N PRO A 138 14.95 11.16 -10.28
CA PRO A 138 14.11 10.06 -10.75
C PRO A 138 13.91 8.94 -9.73
N TYR A 139 14.98 8.52 -9.05
CA TYR A 139 14.89 7.46 -8.05
C TYR A 139 14.05 7.85 -6.83
N GLN A 140 14.03 9.13 -6.44
CA GLN A 140 13.17 9.63 -5.36
C GLN A 140 11.71 9.74 -5.79
N ARG A 141 11.45 10.08 -7.07
CA ARG A 141 10.10 10.00 -7.65
C ARG A 141 9.60 8.57 -7.66
N ASN A 142 10.41 7.61 -8.08
CA ASN A 142 10.03 6.19 -8.10
C ASN A 142 9.73 5.69 -6.68
N LEU A 143 10.51 6.12 -5.67
CA LEU A 143 10.16 5.82 -4.27
C LEU A 143 8.82 6.46 -3.87
N ALA A 144 8.55 7.70 -4.26
CA ALA A 144 7.27 8.35 -3.95
C ALA A 144 6.08 7.65 -4.62
N VAL A 145 6.24 7.16 -5.85
CA VAL A 145 5.23 6.32 -6.53
C VAL A 145 5.01 5.00 -5.79
N CYS A 146 6.08 4.33 -5.37
CA CYS A 146 5.95 3.14 -4.52
C CYS A 146 5.18 3.46 -3.23
N MET A 147 5.51 4.58 -2.58
CA MET A 147 4.85 5.00 -1.35
C MET A 147 3.38 5.35 -1.57
N ASP A 148 3.01 5.96 -2.69
CA ASP A 148 1.60 6.18 -3.06
C ASP A 148 0.85 4.85 -3.17
N MET A 149 1.37 3.90 -3.96
CA MET A 149 0.80 2.55 -4.11
C MET A 149 0.62 1.86 -2.76
N MET A 150 1.67 1.83 -1.94
CA MET A 150 1.64 1.18 -0.63
C MET A 150 0.69 1.89 0.33
N SER A 151 0.55 3.22 0.24
CA SER A 151 -0.40 3.96 1.10
C SER A 151 -1.85 3.65 0.76
N ILE A 152 -2.18 3.49 -0.53
CA ILE A 152 -3.50 3.05 -0.99
C ILE A 152 -3.77 1.62 -0.48
N ILE A 153 -2.84 0.69 -0.70
CA ILE A 153 -2.99 -0.71 -0.25
C ILE A 153 -3.16 -0.79 1.27
N LEU A 154 -2.32 -0.08 2.03
CA LEU A 154 -2.41 -0.04 3.49
C LEU A 154 -3.71 0.59 3.97
N GLY A 155 -4.18 1.65 3.31
CA GLY A 155 -5.47 2.27 3.61
C GLY A 155 -6.65 1.30 3.41
N ILE A 156 -6.63 0.54 2.31
CA ILE A 156 -7.61 -0.53 2.07
C ILE A 156 -7.52 -1.61 3.14
N TYR A 157 -6.32 -2.17 3.40
CA TYR A 157 -6.12 -3.27 4.35
C TYR A 157 -6.56 -2.93 5.79
N ASP A 158 -6.43 -1.66 6.19
CA ASP A 158 -6.84 -1.17 7.51
C ASP A 158 -8.37 -1.01 7.64
N ASN A 159 -9.07 -0.85 6.51
CA ASN A 159 -10.51 -0.58 6.47
C ASN A 159 -11.35 -1.75 5.93
N ILE A 160 -10.72 -2.88 5.55
CA ILE A 160 -11.43 -4.11 5.21
C ILE A 160 -12.16 -4.65 6.45
N THR A 161 -13.46 -4.87 6.30
CA THR A 161 -14.31 -5.50 7.30
C THR A 161 -15.08 -6.66 6.69
N ARG A 162 -15.50 -7.60 7.54
CA ARG A 162 -16.34 -8.71 7.10
C ARG A 162 -17.80 -8.29 7.23
N GLU A 163 -18.50 -8.22 6.10
CA GLU A 163 -19.91 -7.82 6.03
C GLU A 163 -20.70 -8.91 5.28
N GLY A 164 -21.54 -9.64 6.01
CA GLY A 164 -22.26 -10.78 5.44
C GLY A 164 -21.33 -11.93 5.05
N ASP A 165 -21.38 -12.33 3.78
CA ASP A 165 -20.56 -13.39 3.19
C ASP A 165 -19.26 -12.88 2.55
N GLY A 166 -19.08 -11.56 2.42
CA GLY A 166 -17.95 -10.94 1.73
C GLY A 166 -17.04 -10.08 2.59
N TRP A 167 -15.94 -9.66 1.98
CA TRP A 167 -14.97 -8.72 2.54
C TRP A 167 -15.12 -7.38 1.87
N LYS A 168 -15.39 -6.35 2.67
CA LYS A 168 -15.84 -5.06 2.15
C LYS A 168 -15.09 -3.88 2.73
N VAL A 169 -15.04 -2.82 1.95
CA VAL A 169 -14.60 -1.48 2.36
C VAL A 169 -15.72 -0.51 1.98
N ASN A 170 -16.31 0.17 2.96
CA ASN A 170 -17.46 1.06 2.74
C ASN A 170 -18.61 0.39 1.97
N SER A 171 -18.93 -0.86 2.31
CA SER A 171 -19.98 -1.69 1.68
C SER A 171 -19.74 -2.12 0.23
N GLU A 172 -18.58 -1.82 -0.35
CA GLU A 172 -18.12 -2.33 -1.66
C GLU A 172 -17.13 -3.49 -1.48
N ASP A 173 -17.00 -4.37 -2.48
CA ASP A 173 -15.99 -5.43 -2.48
C ASP A 173 -14.57 -4.86 -2.34
N ALA A 174 -13.73 -5.50 -1.52
CA ALA A 174 -12.40 -4.98 -1.19
C ALA A 174 -11.46 -4.86 -2.41
N CYS A 175 -11.49 -5.82 -3.33
CA CYS A 175 -10.69 -5.82 -4.56
C CYS A 175 -11.22 -4.80 -5.57
N LEU A 176 -12.54 -4.67 -5.70
CA LEU A 176 -13.16 -3.62 -6.50
C LEU A 176 -12.73 -2.24 -6.00
N ARG A 177 -12.89 -1.99 -4.70
CA ARG A 177 -12.51 -0.72 -4.06
C ARG A 177 -11.03 -0.39 -4.25
N LEU A 178 -10.15 -1.39 -4.09
CA LEU A 178 -8.71 -1.21 -4.33
C LEU A 178 -8.42 -0.80 -5.78
N SER A 179 -9.07 -1.46 -6.75
CA SER A 179 -8.93 -1.14 -8.17
C SER A 179 -9.42 0.27 -8.50
N GLU A 180 -10.51 0.71 -7.89
CA GLU A 180 -11.04 2.07 -8.08
C GLU A 180 -10.10 3.14 -7.53
N GLU A 181 -9.54 2.95 -6.34
CA GLU A 181 -8.57 3.89 -5.77
C GLU A 181 -7.28 3.98 -6.59
N LEU A 182 -6.79 2.85 -7.09
CA LEU A 182 -5.65 2.83 -8.01
C LEU A 182 -6.00 3.49 -9.35
N THR A 183 -7.23 3.33 -9.83
CA THR A 183 -7.73 3.98 -11.05
C THR A 183 -7.80 5.49 -10.89
N ALA A 184 -8.35 5.96 -9.76
CA ALA A 184 -8.41 7.38 -9.44
C ALA A 184 -7.00 8.01 -9.33
N TRP A 185 -6.03 7.25 -8.80
CA TRP A 185 -4.65 7.70 -8.63
C TRP A 185 -3.83 7.74 -9.93
N ALA A 186 -3.91 6.70 -10.78
CA ALA A 186 -2.98 6.52 -11.91
C ALA A 186 -3.63 6.12 -13.25
N GLY A 187 -4.96 6.07 -13.33
CA GLY A 187 -5.68 5.63 -14.53
C GLY A 187 -5.97 4.13 -14.55
N LYS A 188 -6.89 3.73 -15.43
CA LYS A 188 -7.44 2.37 -15.47
C LYS A 188 -6.42 1.32 -15.89
N ALA A 189 -5.62 1.57 -16.93
CA ALA A 189 -4.62 0.61 -17.39
C ALA A 189 -3.52 0.43 -16.34
N THR A 190 -3.12 1.50 -15.66
CA THR A 190 -2.16 1.39 -14.55
C THR A 190 -2.74 0.62 -13.36
N SER A 191 -4.01 0.84 -13.04
CA SER A 191 -4.70 0.05 -12.02
C SER A 191 -4.77 -1.43 -12.39
N ASP A 192 -5.19 -1.74 -13.62
CA ASP A 192 -5.26 -3.11 -14.13
C ASP A 192 -3.87 -3.80 -14.11
N GLU A 193 -2.81 -3.07 -14.45
CA GLU A 193 -1.41 -3.53 -14.35
C GLU A 193 -1.03 -3.90 -12.91
N ILE A 194 -1.32 -3.02 -11.94
CA ILE A 194 -0.99 -3.27 -10.54
C ILE A 194 -1.82 -4.44 -9.99
N MET A 195 -3.13 -4.44 -10.24
CA MET A 195 -4.05 -5.47 -9.78
C MET A 195 -3.68 -6.85 -10.32
N SER A 196 -3.35 -6.93 -11.62
CA SER A 196 -2.92 -8.15 -12.27
C SER A 196 -1.58 -8.67 -11.74
N SER A 197 -0.58 -7.80 -11.58
CA SER A 197 0.75 -8.23 -11.15
C SER A 197 0.88 -8.54 -9.66
N TRP A 198 0.10 -7.89 -8.80
CA TRP A 198 0.26 -7.99 -7.34
C TRP A 198 -0.78 -8.86 -6.65
N PHE A 199 -2.02 -8.88 -7.15
CA PHE A 199 -3.16 -9.43 -6.40
C PHE A 199 -3.92 -10.53 -7.13
N ASN A 200 -3.77 -10.64 -8.46
CA ASN A 200 -4.58 -11.55 -9.26
C ASN A 200 -4.25 -13.03 -9.00
N ASN A 201 -5.30 -13.84 -8.83
CA ASN A 201 -5.22 -15.29 -8.78
C ASN A 201 -5.12 -15.93 -10.17
N MET A 202 -4.03 -15.63 -10.88
CA MET A 202 -3.79 -16.24 -12.18
C MET A 202 -3.38 -17.72 -12.05
N ASN A 203 -3.77 -18.50 -13.06
CA ASN A 203 -3.25 -19.86 -13.18
C ASN A 203 -1.70 -19.84 -13.30
N PRO A 204 -0.99 -20.92 -12.92
CA PRO A 204 0.47 -20.95 -12.96
C PRO A 204 1.07 -20.59 -14.34
N LYS A 205 0.41 -20.98 -15.44
CA LYS A 205 0.90 -20.73 -16.81
C LYS A 205 0.83 -19.26 -17.19
N GLN A 206 -0.23 -18.56 -16.79
CA GLN A 206 -0.41 -17.12 -16.99
C GLN A 206 0.57 -16.29 -16.14
N ARG A 207 1.04 -16.83 -15.01
CA ARG A 207 1.99 -16.13 -14.14
C ARG A 207 3.38 -15.96 -14.78
N GLU A 208 3.74 -16.81 -15.73
CA GLU A 208 5.03 -16.74 -16.43
C GLU A 208 5.12 -15.54 -17.38
N THR A 209 3.99 -15.05 -17.89
CA THR A 209 3.92 -13.90 -18.80
C THR A 209 3.68 -12.57 -18.11
N ASP A 210 3.59 -12.56 -16.78
CA ASP A 210 3.24 -11.38 -16.00
C ASP A 210 4.44 -10.43 -15.81
N ASN A 211 4.15 -9.14 -15.61
CA ASN A 211 5.12 -8.06 -15.60
C ASN A 211 6.05 -8.06 -14.39
N ILE A 212 5.71 -8.80 -13.33
CA ILE A 212 6.60 -9.15 -12.24
C ILE A 212 7.00 -10.62 -12.41
N PRO A 213 8.17 -10.91 -13.01
CA PRO A 213 8.62 -12.26 -13.36
C PRO A 213 9.14 -13.03 -12.15
N ILE A 214 8.39 -13.04 -11.04
CA ILE A 214 8.71 -13.80 -9.83
C ILE A 214 7.92 -15.09 -9.84
N ARG A 215 8.61 -16.22 -10.01
CA ARG A 215 8.05 -17.55 -9.84
C ARG A 215 7.91 -17.85 -8.36
N THR A 216 6.69 -18.20 -7.98
CA THR A 216 6.37 -18.72 -6.67
C THR A 216 5.36 -19.85 -6.77
N ARG A 217 5.50 -20.86 -5.91
CA ARG A 217 4.51 -21.93 -5.68
C ARG A 217 3.24 -21.38 -5.04
N LYS A 218 3.29 -20.17 -4.51
CA LYS A 218 2.18 -19.47 -3.88
C LYS A 218 1.43 -18.58 -4.85
N ASN A 219 0.23 -18.14 -4.46
CA ASN A 219 -0.42 -17.03 -5.16
C ASN A 219 0.45 -15.77 -4.99
N LYS A 220 0.49 -14.87 -5.98
CA LYS A 220 1.31 -13.65 -5.91
C LYS A 220 0.97 -12.76 -4.72
N ALA A 221 -0.31 -12.66 -4.35
CA ALA A 221 -0.72 -11.90 -3.16
C ALA A 221 -0.07 -12.44 -1.86
N GLU A 222 0.13 -13.76 -1.77
CA GLU A 222 0.77 -14.39 -0.61
C GLU A 222 2.28 -14.14 -0.54
N LEU A 223 2.90 -13.70 -1.64
CA LEU A 223 4.31 -13.30 -1.67
C LEU A 223 4.57 -12.12 -0.72
N TRP A 224 3.57 -11.23 -0.60
CA TRP A 224 3.64 -10.03 0.21
C TRP A 224 3.23 -10.24 1.66
N GLU A 225 2.60 -11.37 1.98
CA GLU A 225 2.09 -11.70 3.31
C GLU A 225 3.11 -11.47 4.43
N PRO A 226 4.38 -11.93 4.32
CA PRO A 226 5.35 -11.75 5.40
C PRO A 226 5.62 -10.28 5.71
N PHE A 227 5.58 -9.40 4.71
CA PHE A 227 5.81 -7.96 4.88
C PHE A 227 4.64 -7.30 5.61
N PHE A 228 3.41 -7.54 5.16
CA PHE A 228 2.20 -6.97 5.79
C PHE A 228 2.01 -7.51 7.21
N LYS A 229 2.30 -8.80 7.43
CA LYS A 229 2.32 -9.39 8.77
C LYS A 229 3.32 -8.71 9.69
N LYS A 230 4.51 -8.37 9.20
CA LYS A 230 5.53 -7.64 9.97
C LYS A 230 5.10 -6.19 10.26
N LEU A 231 4.40 -5.55 9.33
CA LEU A 231 3.76 -4.23 9.52
C LEU A 231 2.65 -4.24 10.56
N GLY A 232 2.15 -5.42 10.91
CA GLY A 232 1.11 -5.59 11.91
C GLY A 232 -0.26 -5.14 11.43
N THR A 233 -0.50 -5.11 10.12
CA THR A 233 -1.83 -4.86 9.53
C THR A 233 -2.80 -5.98 9.92
N TYR A 234 -4.10 -5.66 9.96
CA TYR A 234 -5.13 -6.66 10.26
C TYR A 234 -5.29 -7.65 9.11
N VAL A 235 -5.46 -7.18 7.89
CA VAL A 235 -5.35 -7.99 6.67
C VAL A 235 -3.86 -8.11 6.29
N ILE A 236 -3.41 -9.33 6.03
CA ILE A 236 -2.01 -9.61 5.65
C ILE A 236 -1.89 -10.14 4.22
N SER A 237 -2.98 -10.62 3.61
CA SER A 237 -3.03 -10.97 2.18
C SER A 237 -4.44 -10.78 1.65
N LEU A 238 -4.55 -10.27 0.42
CA LEU A 238 -5.78 -10.06 -0.33
C LEU A 238 -5.59 -10.64 -1.73
N VAL A 239 -6.39 -11.65 -2.10
CA VAL A 239 -6.36 -12.24 -3.44
C VAL A 239 -7.57 -11.79 -4.22
N CYS A 240 -7.31 -11.22 -5.38
CA CYS A 240 -8.33 -10.72 -6.29
C CYS A 240 -8.46 -11.62 -7.51
N TYR A 241 -9.63 -11.59 -8.14
CA TYR A 241 -9.87 -12.19 -9.45
C TYR A 241 -10.52 -11.15 -10.34
N LYS A 242 -10.19 -11.19 -11.63
CA LYS A 242 -10.81 -10.32 -12.62
C LYS A 242 -11.83 -11.12 -13.41
N ASP A 243 -13.10 -10.78 -13.26
CA ASP A 243 -14.17 -11.40 -14.02
C ASP A 243 -14.04 -11.00 -15.51
N PRO A 244 -13.89 -11.96 -16.43
CA PRO A 244 -13.76 -11.67 -17.86
C PRO A 244 -15.03 -11.08 -18.48
N ASP A 245 -16.22 -11.36 -17.92
CA ASP A 245 -17.49 -10.94 -18.48
C ASP A 245 -17.82 -9.49 -18.11
N THR A 246 -17.62 -9.15 -16.83
CA THR A 246 -17.88 -7.79 -16.31
C THR A 246 -16.65 -6.88 -16.35
N ASN A 247 -15.46 -7.43 -16.56
CA ASN A 247 -14.17 -6.73 -16.45
C ASN A 247 -13.97 -6.08 -15.07
N SER A 248 -14.65 -6.61 -14.04
CA SER A 248 -14.61 -6.13 -12.66
C SER A 248 -13.69 -6.99 -11.79
N TRP A 249 -13.28 -6.44 -10.64
CA TRP A 249 -12.37 -7.10 -9.70
C TRP A 249 -13.14 -7.58 -8.47
N ASP A 250 -13.05 -8.87 -8.16
CA ASP A 250 -13.74 -9.50 -7.03
C ASP A 250 -12.75 -10.06 -6.01
N THR A 251 -13.14 -10.03 -4.73
CA THR A 251 -12.35 -10.61 -3.64
C THR A 251 -12.59 -12.11 -3.55
N THR A 252 -11.55 -12.91 -3.82
CA THR A 252 -11.63 -14.37 -3.73
C THR A 252 -11.14 -14.92 -2.40
N CYS A 253 -10.20 -14.21 -1.77
CA CYS A 253 -9.56 -14.66 -0.54
C CYS A 253 -9.03 -13.48 0.28
N VAL A 254 -9.25 -13.52 1.59
CA VAL A 254 -8.56 -12.66 2.54
C VAL A 254 -7.90 -13.51 3.60
N VAL A 255 -6.65 -13.18 3.94
CA VAL A 255 -5.95 -13.74 5.10
C VAL A 255 -5.76 -12.62 6.11
N THR A 256 -6.25 -12.82 7.33
CA THR A 256 -6.07 -11.85 8.42
C THR A 256 -4.95 -12.28 9.35
N LYS A 257 -4.50 -11.39 10.23
CA LYS A 257 -3.52 -11.72 11.27
C LYS A 257 -4.01 -12.84 12.21
N LYS A 258 -5.33 -12.98 12.38
CA LYS A 258 -5.95 -13.99 13.26
C LYS A 258 -6.23 -15.31 12.54
N SER A 259 -6.48 -15.28 11.23
CA SER A 259 -6.72 -16.48 10.42
C SER A 259 -5.46 -16.92 9.69
N ARG A 260 -5.11 -18.20 9.82
CA ARG A 260 -4.00 -18.79 9.05
C ARG A 260 -4.42 -19.29 7.67
N ASN A 261 -5.72 -19.37 7.45
CA ASN A 261 -6.32 -19.91 6.25
C ASN A 261 -7.02 -18.80 5.50
N CYS A 262 -7.12 -18.99 4.19
CA CYS A 262 -7.92 -18.17 3.32
C CYS A 262 -9.39 -18.16 3.77
N GLU A 263 -9.94 -16.98 4.02
CA GLU A 263 -11.37 -16.78 4.24
C GLU A 263 -12.02 -16.44 2.90
N HIS A 264 -12.57 -17.47 2.24
CA HIS A 264 -13.28 -17.35 0.97
C HIS A 264 -14.67 -16.70 1.15
N GLN A 265 -15.05 -15.88 0.17
CA GLN A 265 -16.42 -15.41 0.04
C GLN A 265 -17.33 -16.58 -0.35
N SER A 266 -18.43 -16.75 0.38
CA SER A 266 -19.39 -17.82 0.06
C SER A 266 -20.14 -17.46 -1.23
N GLY A 267 -20.18 -18.36 -2.22
CA GLY A 267 -20.96 -18.17 -3.44
C GLY A 267 -20.19 -17.69 -4.68
N VAL A 268 -18.90 -17.35 -4.57
CA VAL A 268 -18.05 -17.17 -5.76
C VAL A 268 -17.51 -18.54 -6.15
N GLU A 269 -18.07 -19.13 -7.20
CA GLU A 269 -17.50 -20.33 -7.82
C GLU A 269 -16.16 -19.95 -8.44
N THR A 270 -15.07 -20.04 -7.66
CA THR A 270 -13.74 -20.03 -8.25
C THR A 270 -13.65 -21.23 -9.20
N PRO A 271 -13.16 -21.06 -10.45
CA PRO A 271 -13.08 -22.18 -11.39
C PRO A 271 -12.44 -23.40 -10.72
N GLU A 272 -12.99 -24.60 -10.90
CA GLU A 272 -12.61 -25.82 -10.13
C GLU A 272 -11.09 -26.09 -10.08
N GLU A 273 -10.36 -25.63 -11.09
CA GLU A 273 -8.90 -25.70 -11.17
C GLU A 273 -8.20 -24.96 -10.00
N TYR A 274 -8.80 -23.88 -9.47
CA TYR A 274 -8.26 -23.08 -8.38
C TYR A 274 -8.54 -23.67 -6.99
N GLN A 275 -9.69 -24.32 -6.78
CA GLN A 275 -10.00 -24.97 -5.50
C GLN A 275 -9.02 -26.12 -5.20
N LYS A 276 -8.53 -26.83 -6.24
CA LYS A 276 -7.55 -27.92 -6.06
C LYS A 276 -6.21 -27.43 -5.49
N VAL A 277 -5.81 -26.18 -5.78
CA VAL A 277 -4.55 -25.59 -5.28
C VAL A 277 -4.68 -25.11 -3.83
N SER A 278 -5.85 -24.62 -3.41
CA SER A 278 -6.07 -24.18 -2.02
C SER A 278 -6.30 -25.35 -1.06
N MET A 279 -7.05 -26.39 -1.49
CA MET A 279 -7.38 -27.55 -0.65
C MET A 279 -6.17 -28.42 -0.28
N SER A 280 -5.17 -28.53 -1.16
CA SER A 280 -3.98 -29.34 -0.92
C SER A 280 -3.10 -28.81 0.23
N ARG A 281 -3.33 -27.56 0.68
CA ARG A 281 -2.63 -26.97 1.85
C ARG A 281 -3.31 -27.23 3.19
N GLY A 282 -4.64 -27.35 3.22
CA GLY A 282 -5.38 -27.69 4.44
C GLY A 282 -5.15 -29.12 4.89
N LEU A 283 -5.03 -30.05 3.92
CA LEU A 283 -4.88 -31.48 4.18
C LEU A 283 -3.50 -31.88 4.72
N SER A 284 -2.44 -31.14 4.41
CA SER A 284 -1.08 -31.49 4.88
C SER A 284 -0.84 -31.16 6.37
N LYS A 285 -1.71 -30.37 7.03
CA LYS A 285 -1.59 -30.02 8.46
C LYS A 285 -2.80 -30.40 9.33
N GLY A 286 -3.94 -30.76 8.74
CA GLY A 286 -5.18 -31.06 9.47
C GLY A 286 -5.29 -32.50 10.02
N LEU A 287 -4.42 -33.43 9.64
CA LEU A 287 -4.58 -34.86 9.93
C LEU A 287 -4.12 -35.29 11.35
N MET A 288 -4.11 -34.39 12.33
CA MET A 288 -3.66 -34.68 13.71
C MET A 288 -4.61 -34.17 14.82
N LEU A 289 -5.70 -33.48 14.52
CA LEU A 289 -6.58 -32.91 15.55
C LEU A 289 -8.06 -33.00 15.15
N SER A 290 -8.66 -34.19 15.21
CA SER A 290 -10.12 -34.30 15.30
C SER A 290 -10.54 -35.58 16.02
N GLN A 291 -10.46 -35.57 17.34
CA GLN A 291 -11.26 -36.44 18.20
C GLN A 291 -11.41 -35.76 19.56
N LYS A 292 -12.63 -35.26 19.83
CA LYS A 292 -13.26 -34.98 21.14
C LYS A 292 -14.07 -33.67 21.10
N ASN A 293 -15.39 -33.81 21.04
CA ASN A 293 -16.31 -33.41 22.11
C ASN A 293 -17.75 -33.27 21.57
N ASN A 294 -18.52 -34.36 21.71
CA ASN A 294 -19.98 -34.32 21.69
C ASN A 294 -20.45 -34.01 23.12
N LEU A 295 -20.98 -32.81 23.35
CA LEU A 295 -21.80 -32.51 24.52
C LEU A 295 -22.90 -31.54 24.10
N SER A 296 -24.14 -32.03 24.12
CA SER A 296 -25.35 -31.25 23.91
C SER A 296 -25.79 -30.61 25.23
N PRO A 297 -26.14 -29.31 25.27
CA PRO A 297 -26.72 -28.71 26.47
C PRO A 297 -28.26 -28.78 26.44
N LEU A 298 -28.81 -29.23 27.56
CA LEU A 298 -30.24 -29.20 27.92
C LEU A 298 -30.79 -27.76 27.91
N ARG A 299 -31.91 -27.55 27.21
CA ARG A 299 -32.65 -26.28 27.11
C ARG A 299 -33.61 -26.12 28.28
N ALA A 300 -33.46 -25.03 29.05
CA ALA A 300 -34.50 -24.50 29.93
C ALA A 300 -35.16 -23.27 29.26
N PRO A 301 -36.50 -23.18 29.20
CA PRO A 301 -37.19 -22.03 28.62
C PRO A 301 -37.38 -20.94 29.69
N GLY A 302 -36.81 -19.75 29.47
CA GLY A 302 -37.11 -18.59 30.32
C GLY A 302 -36.16 -17.38 30.31
N THR A 303 -34.98 -17.45 29.68
CA THR A 303 -33.94 -16.40 29.82
C THR A 303 -33.61 -15.62 28.55
N ARG A 304 -34.38 -15.78 27.47
CA ARG A 304 -34.02 -15.32 26.11
C ARG A 304 -33.74 -13.81 26.00
N LEU A 305 -34.51 -12.97 26.70
CA LEU A 305 -34.35 -11.50 26.66
C LEU A 305 -33.09 -10.99 27.39
N LYS A 306 -32.62 -11.67 28.46
CA LYS A 306 -31.38 -11.28 29.15
C LYS A 306 -30.13 -11.75 28.42
N ALA A 307 -30.22 -12.87 27.69
CA ALA A 307 -29.09 -13.42 26.94
C ALA A 307 -28.74 -12.55 25.71
N GLU A 308 -29.73 -11.99 25.02
CA GLU A 308 -29.51 -11.09 23.88
C GLU A 308 -28.84 -9.78 24.32
N GLN A 309 -29.34 -9.17 25.40
CA GLN A 309 -28.77 -7.92 25.93
C GLN A 309 -27.34 -8.12 26.45
N LEU A 310 -27.05 -9.26 27.10
CA LEU A 310 -25.71 -9.60 27.56
C LEU A 310 -24.75 -9.87 26.38
N ASN A 311 -25.22 -10.47 25.30
CA ASN A 311 -24.42 -10.69 24.09
C ASN A 311 -24.06 -9.37 23.40
N GLU A 312 -24.96 -8.40 23.39
CA GLU A 312 -24.70 -7.06 22.83
C GLU A 312 -23.65 -6.31 23.65
N GLU A 313 -23.75 -6.30 24.98
CA GLU A 313 -22.73 -5.73 25.86
C GLU A 313 -21.37 -6.44 25.72
N LEU A 314 -21.36 -7.77 25.59
CA LEU A 314 -20.14 -8.54 25.38
C LEU A 314 -19.47 -8.21 24.04
N ASN A 315 -20.24 -7.97 22.98
CA ASN A 315 -19.72 -7.58 21.67
C ASN A 315 -19.12 -6.17 21.71
N LEU A 316 -19.76 -5.22 22.40
CA LEU A 316 -19.22 -3.88 22.61
C LEU A 316 -17.91 -3.90 23.43
N LEU A 317 -17.84 -4.72 24.48
CA LEU A 317 -16.64 -4.90 25.29
C LEU A 317 -15.49 -5.55 24.51
N LYS A 318 -15.78 -6.58 23.71
CA LYS A 318 -14.78 -7.22 22.83
C LYS A 318 -14.21 -6.22 21.82
N ASP A 319 -15.05 -5.37 21.27
CA ASP A 319 -14.62 -4.32 20.33
C ASP A 319 -13.78 -3.23 21.03
N GLN A 320 -14.12 -2.83 22.26
CA GLN A 320 -13.31 -1.91 23.06
C GLN A 320 -11.94 -2.51 23.47
N ILE A 321 -11.92 -3.77 23.90
CA ILE A 321 -10.67 -4.47 24.28
C ILE A 321 -9.77 -4.62 23.06
N GLY A 322 -10.33 -5.04 21.92
CA GLY A 322 -9.61 -5.11 20.64
C GLY A 322 -8.95 -3.79 20.27
N ARG A 323 -9.68 -2.67 20.40
CA ARG A 323 -9.14 -1.32 20.16
C ARG A 323 -8.02 -0.92 21.14
N SER A 324 -8.02 -1.42 22.37
CA SER A 324 -6.97 -1.12 23.36
C SER A 324 -5.67 -1.89 23.12
N GLU A 325 -5.79 -3.16 22.73
CA GLU A 325 -4.65 -4.01 22.35
C GLU A 325 -4.01 -3.48 21.06
N GLU A 326 -4.84 -3.06 20.11
CA GLU A 326 -4.42 -2.45 18.84
C GLU A 326 -3.58 -1.19 19.08
N ARG A 327 -4.04 -0.25 19.93
CA ARG A 327 -3.25 0.94 20.28
C ARG A 327 -1.90 0.62 20.91
N THR A 328 -1.84 -0.39 21.78
CA THR A 328 -0.58 -0.80 22.42
C THR A 328 0.38 -1.42 21.41
N GLN A 329 -0.17 -2.22 20.48
CA GLN A 329 0.59 -2.80 19.38
C GLN A 329 1.11 -1.70 18.45
N GLU A 330 0.30 -0.71 18.10
CA GLU A 330 0.70 0.44 17.28
C GLU A 330 1.83 1.25 17.93
N GLU A 331 1.76 1.52 19.24
CA GLU A 331 2.84 2.22 19.95
C GLU A 331 4.17 1.45 19.89
N ASN A 332 4.12 0.12 19.98
CA ASN A 332 5.33 -0.70 19.87
C ASN A 332 5.86 -0.72 18.43
N VAL A 333 4.99 -0.84 17.43
CA VAL A 333 5.36 -0.72 16.01
C VAL A 333 6.00 0.65 15.74
N ILE A 334 5.48 1.74 16.30
CA ILE A 334 6.07 3.08 16.17
C ILE A 334 7.47 3.15 16.77
N LYS A 335 7.69 2.57 17.96
CA LYS A 335 9.02 2.53 18.58
C LYS A 335 10.00 1.70 17.74
N ASP A 336 9.53 0.58 17.19
CA ASP A 336 10.35 -0.29 16.34
C ASP A 336 10.64 0.34 14.97
N LEU A 337 9.68 1.07 14.39
CA LEU A 337 9.83 1.88 13.18
C LEU A 337 10.93 2.94 13.35
N GLN A 338 10.86 3.71 14.44
CA GLN A 338 11.85 4.74 14.76
C GLN A 338 13.23 4.11 14.98
N LYS A 339 13.30 3.01 15.73
CA LYS A 339 14.55 2.29 15.97
C LYS A 339 15.14 1.72 14.67
N ALA A 340 14.34 1.08 13.82
CA ALA A 340 14.78 0.51 12.54
C ALA A 340 15.33 1.60 11.62
N SER A 341 14.64 2.75 11.53
CA SER A 341 15.11 3.90 10.73
C SER A 341 16.48 4.41 11.21
N THR A 342 16.69 4.48 12.54
CA THR A 342 18.00 4.87 13.10
C THR A 342 19.10 3.84 12.90
N LEU A 343 18.78 2.54 12.93
CA LEU A 343 19.75 1.46 12.73
C LEU A 343 20.23 1.40 11.29
N MET A 344 19.31 1.41 10.32
CA MET A 344 19.67 1.44 8.89
C MET A 344 20.56 2.63 8.55
N SER A 345 20.29 3.80 9.15
CA SER A 345 21.13 4.99 8.94
C SER A 345 22.55 4.80 9.47
N LYS A 346 22.72 4.16 10.64
CA LYS A 346 24.04 3.95 11.26
C LYS A 346 24.89 2.92 10.55
N GLU A 347 24.29 1.81 10.09
CA GLU A 347 25.02 0.75 9.39
C GLU A 347 25.53 1.22 8.03
N LEU A 348 24.76 2.05 7.32
CA LEU A 348 25.20 2.70 6.07
C LEU A 348 26.40 3.63 6.25
N ASP A 349 26.55 4.26 7.42
CA ASP A 349 27.69 5.14 7.71
C ASP A 349 28.94 4.34 8.14
N GLN A 350 28.77 3.19 8.79
CA GLN A 350 29.88 2.32 9.21
C GLN A 350 30.55 1.59 8.05
N GLY A 351 29.84 1.34 6.94
CA GLY A 351 30.43 0.80 5.71
C GLY A 351 31.46 1.71 5.01
N LYS A 352 31.62 2.97 5.45
CA LYS A 352 32.56 3.94 4.86
C LYS A 352 33.92 4.06 5.56
N THR A 353 34.15 3.36 6.68
CA THR A 353 35.42 3.54 7.43
C THR A 353 36.58 2.67 6.95
N GLY A 354 36.41 1.90 5.86
CA GLY A 354 37.52 1.28 5.14
C GLY A 354 37.94 2.15 3.96
N ILE A 355 39.10 2.81 4.06
CA ILE A 355 39.80 3.64 3.06
C ILE A 355 39.55 5.17 3.23
N GLY A 356 40.47 5.83 3.94
CA GLY A 356 40.86 7.22 3.67
C GLY A 356 40.34 8.31 4.62
N ASN A 357 41.25 8.83 5.45
CA ASN A 357 41.12 9.95 6.39
C ASN A 357 40.47 11.25 5.81
N TYR A 358 39.71 11.99 6.64
CA TYR A 358 40.04 13.31 7.22
C TYR A 358 38.80 14.10 7.68
N ILE A 359 38.75 14.40 8.99
CA ILE A 359 38.32 15.66 9.64
C ILE A 359 37.09 16.39 9.05
N VAL A 360 35.86 16.02 9.45
CA VAL A 360 34.73 16.96 9.74
C VAL A 360 33.69 16.23 10.61
N GLY A 361 33.93 16.06 11.92
CA GLY A 361 33.08 15.23 12.81
C GLY A 361 32.47 15.94 14.02
N GLY A 362 32.49 17.27 14.10
CA GLY A 362 32.17 17.99 15.35
C GLY A 362 30.71 18.43 15.54
N ALA A 363 29.89 18.53 14.48
CA ALA A 363 28.63 19.26 14.56
C ALA A 363 27.36 18.41 14.72
N VAL A 364 27.39 17.12 14.34
CA VAL A 364 26.17 16.28 14.29
C VAL A 364 25.83 15.65 15.65
N GLY A 365 26.81 15.44 16.53
CA GLY A 365 26.61 14.83 17.85
C GLY A 365 25.77 15.68 18.83
N VAL A 366 25.75 17.00 18.66
CA VAL A 366 25.10 17.93 19.60
C VAL A 366 23.58 18.05 19.38
N MET A 367 23.08 17.81 18.16
CA MET A 367 21.62 17.86 17.90
C MET A 367 20.87 16.62 18.41
N ILE A 368 21.51 15.45 18.48
CA ILE A 368 20.84 14.22 18.94
C ILE A 368 20.64 14.24 20.47
N LEU A 369 21.55 14.84 21.23
CA LEU A 369 21.45 14.95 22.69
C LEU A 369 20.37 15.96 23.15
N SER A 370 20.13 17.02 22.38
CA SER A 370 19.13 18.04 22.73
C SER A 370 17.67 17.56 22.52
N LEU A 371 17.41 16.71 21.53
CA LEU A 371 16.08 16.13 21.30
C LEU A 371 15.68 15.09 22.36
N GLY A 372 16.64 14.34 22.91
CA GLY A 372 16.41 13.38 23.99
C GLY A 372 15.99 14.04 25.32
N LEU A 373 16.53 15.23 25.61
CA LEU A 373 16.20 16.01 26.80
C LEU A 373 14.80 16.64 26.71
N MET A 374 14.41 17.17 25.55
CA MET A 374 13.09 17.78 25.35
C MET A 374 11.96 16.75 25.44
N SER A 375 12.17 15.53 24.93
CA SER A 375 11.19 14.44 25.02
C SER A 375 10.95 13.98 26.45
N ARG A 376 12.01 13.92 27.29
CA ARG A 376 11.87 13.58 28.72
C ARG A 376 11.13 14.67 29.51
N ILE A 377 11.31 15.94 29.17
CA ILE A 377 10.60 17.06 29.83
C ILE A 377 9.11 17.03 29.48
N PHE A 378 8.74 16.77 28.22
CA PHE A 378 7.34 16.75 27.79
C PHE A 378 6.55 15.58 28.41
N ILE A 379 7.16 14.39 28.50
CA ILE A 379 6.54 13.22 29.16
C ILE A 379 6.37 13.46 30.67
N ARG A 380 7.32 14.13 31.33
CA ARG A 380 7.23 14.43 32.77
C ARG A 380 6.18 15.49 33.09
N ARG A 381 5.94 16.46 32.18
CA ARG A 381 4.88 17.48 32.32
C ARG A 381 3.48 16.87 32.13
N ARG A 382 3.32 15.92 31.20
CA ARG A 382 2.02 15.26 30.93
C ARG A 382 1.56 14.36 32.08
N ARG A 383 2.47 13.72 32.82
CA ARG A 383 2.12 12.92 34.01
C ARG A 383 1.68 13.74 35.22
N ARG A 384 2.02 15.03 35.30
CA ARG A 384 1.60 15.90 36.43
C ARG A 384 0.25 16.60 36.21
N GLY A 385 -0.24 16.70 34.98
CA GLY A 385 -1.53 17.33 34.67
C GLY A 385 -2.77 16.42 34.80
N GLY A 386 -2.60 15.10 34.86
CA GLY A 386 -3.70 14.13 34.75
C GLY A 386 -4.40 13.73 36.05
N ILE A 387 -4.00 14.26 37.21
CA ILE A 387 -4.55 13.83 38.52
C ILE A 387 -5.65 14.77 39.05
N ARG A 388 -5.98 15.88 38.35
CA ARG A 388 -6.85 16.94 38.91
C ARG A 388 -8.25 17.11 38.30
N SER A 389 -8.72 16.21 37.44
CA SER A 389 -10.05 16.36 36.78
C SER A 389 -11.04 15.22 37.00
N ARG A 390 -10.85 14.36 38.02
CA ARG A 390 -11.89 13.42 38.49
C ARG A 390 -12.27 13.75 39.92
N ILE A 391 -13.21 14.67 40.08
CA ILE A 391 -14.20 14.82 41.17
C ILE A 391 -15.05 16.04 40.73
N LYS A 392 -16.38 15.86 40.70
CA LYS A 392 -17.45 16.77 40.20
C LYS A 392 -18.00 16.44 38.81
N SER A 393 -18.78 15.36 38.73
CA SER A 393 -19.95 15.32 37.84
C SER A 393 -20.98 14.33 38.39
N THR A 394 -21.63 14.73 39.47
CA THR A 394 -22.91 14.17 39.88
C THR A 394 -23.75 15.32 40.42
N THR A 395 -25.03 15.32 40.05
CA THR A 395 -26.12 16.22 40.45
C THR A 395 -26.37 17.46 39.55
N PHE A 396 -27.66 17.66 39.21
CA PHE A 396 -28.29 18.69 38.36
C PHE A 396 -28.20 18.42 36.84
N ASP A 397 -29.28 18.31 36.04
CA ASP A 397 -30.63 18.86 36.15
C ASP A 397 -31.71 17.95 35.53
N LYS A 398 -32.79 17.72 36.28
CA LYS A 398 -34.14 17.46 35.77
C LYS A 398 -34.82 18.82 35.69
N PHE A 399 -35.42 19.17 34.55
CA PHE A 399 -36.49 20.15 34.30
C PHE A 399 -36.19 21.01 33.05
N SER A 400 -36.84 20.70 31.93
CA SER A 400 -37.79 21.65 31.30
C SER A 400 -38.43 21.02 30.08
N LYS A 401 -39.75 20.88 30.16
CA LYS A 401 -40.70 20.48 29.14
C LYS A 401 -41.15 21.77 28.40
N GLN A 402 -41.64 21.62 27.16
CA GLN A 402 -42.54 22.53 26.42
C GLN A 402 -42.01 23.83 25.78
N ARG A 403 -42.01 23.83 24.43
CA ARG A 403 -42.64 24.83 23.51
C ARG A 403 -42.43 24.34 22.06
N SER A 404 -43.41 23.71 21.41
CA SER A 404 -44.49 24.30 20.58
C SER A 404 -44.01 25.24 19.45
N GLY A 405 -43.95 24.67 18.24
CA GLY A 405 -44.38 25.17 16.92
C GLY A 405 -44.17 26.61 16.48
N ILE A 406 -43.65 26.78 15.26
CA ILE A 406 -44.06 27.76 14.23
C ILE A 406 -43.78 27.13 12.84
N LYS A 407 -44.77 27.28 11.94
CA LYS A 407 -44.80 26.89 10.52
C LYS A 407 -44.32 28.03 9.60
N GLN A 408 -44.18 27.68 8.31
CA GLN A 408 -44.16 28.52 7.10
C GLN A 408 -42.81 29.16 6.75
N GLU A 409 -42.40 29.36 5.50
CA GLU A 409 -42.78 29.08 4.09
C GLU A 409 -41.64 29.75 3.29
N GLY A 410 -41.34 29.33 2.06
CA GLY A 410 -40.69 30.26 1.12
C GLY A 410 -39.60 29.70 0.20
N ASN A 411 -40.04 29.39 -1.04
CA ASN A 411 -39.44 29.80 -2.31
C ASN A 411 -38.06 29.26 -2.76
N LEU A 412 -38.15 28.24 -3.62
CA LEU A 412 -37.21 27.93 -4.71
C LEU A 412 -37.30 28.96 -5.85
N PRO A 413 -36.18 29.31 -6.51
CA PRO A 413 -36.18 29.77 -7.89
C PRO A 413 -35.68 28.68 -8.86
N ARG A 414 -36.46 28.47 -9.92
CA ARG A 414 -36.10 27.71 -11.14
C ARG A 414 -34.93 28.35 -11.90
N PRO A 415 -34.10 27.56 -12.60
CA PRO A 415 -33.14 28.08 -13.58
C PRO A 415 -33.82 28.48 -14.89
N LYS A 416 -33.35 29.59 -15.50
CA LYS A 416 -33.78 30.07 -16.82
C LYS A 416 -32.75 29.69 -17.89
N ARG A 417 -33.30 29.07 -18.95
CA ARG A 417 -33.05 29.22 -20.40
C ARG A 417 -31.63 29.19 -20.95
N GLU A 418 -31.44 28.13 -21.74
CA GLU A 418 -30.74 28.06 -23.02
C GLU A 418 -30.71 29.38 -23.81
N THR A 419 -29.54 29.72 -24.33
CA THR A 419 -29.42 30.56 -25.51
C THR A 419 -28.39 29.91 -26.44
N GLU A 420 -28.89 29.41 -27.57
CA GLU A 420 -28.11 29.12 -28.77
C GLU A 420 -27.52 30.41 -29.33
N GLN A 421 -26.25 30.40 -29.71
CA GLN A 421 -25.75 31.33 -30.73
C GLN A 421 -24.62 30.70 -31.55
N LYS A 422 -25.06 30.16 -32.69
CA LYS A 422 -24.52 30.26 -34.05
C LYS A 422 -23.11 30.86 -34.26
N GLU A 423 -22.31 30.07 -34.97
CA GLU A 423 -21.50 30.39 -36.16
C GLU A 423 -20.69 31.70 -36.15
N ARG A 424 -19.36 31.57 -36.19
CA ARG A 424 -18.53 32.35 -37.13
C ARG A 424 -17.28 31.58 -37.55
N THR A 425 -17.29 31.25 -38.84
CA THR A 425 -16.17 30.87 -39.69
C THR A 425 -15.15 32.00 -39.77
N GLY A 426 -13.86 31.65 -39.84
CA GLY A 426 -12.76 32.61 -40.02
C GLY A 426 -11.43 31.91 -40.28
N ASN A 427 -11.20 31.57 -41.54
CA ASN A 427 -9.90 31.15 -42.08
C ASN A 427 -8.89 32.31 -42.04
N ALA A 428 -7.66 32.02 -41.62
CA ALA A 428 -6.41 32.70 -42.02
C ALA A 428 -5.27 31.76 -41.59
N ASP A 429 -4.75 30.90 -42.47
CA ASP A 429 -3.81 31.21 -43.54
C ASP A 429 -2.57 31.97 -43.03
N THR A 430 -1.59 31.22 -42.52
CA THR A 430 -0.18 31.64 -42.50
C THR A 430 0.69 30.44 -42.89
N GLY A 431 1.26 30.55 -44.09
CA GLY A 431 2.12 29.55 -44.70
C GLY A 431 3.49 29.36 -44.01
N PRO A 432 4.30 28.43 -44.54
CA PRO A 432 5.38 27.79 -43.80
C PRO A 432 6.70 28.58 -43.92
N ARG A 433 7.45 28.66 -42.81
CA ARG A 433 8.86 29.08 -42.82
C ARG A 433 9.77 27.89 -42.55
N ASN A 434 10.35 27.44 -43.65
CA ASN A 434 11.38 26.43 -43.75
C ASN A 434 12.76 27.10 -43.55
N ARG A 435 13.54 26.69 -42.54
CA ARG A 435 15.02 26.78 -42.48
C ARG A 435 15.49 26.33 -41.09
N ASN A 436 16.07 25.14 -41.01
CA ASN A 436 17.50 25.02 -40.73
C ASN A 436 17.95 23.57 -40.86
N GLN A 437 18.91 23.39 -41.75
CA GLN A 437 19.66 22.17 -41.98
C GLN A 437 20.53 21.89 -40.75
N GLY A 438 20.32 20.73 -40.14
CA GLY A 438 21.23 20.13 -39.15
C GLY A 438 21.72 18.80 -39.71
N THR A 439 23.03 18.68 -39.83
CA THR A 439 23.81 17.53 -40.31
C THR A 439 23.46 16.20 -39.64
N PRO A 440 23.39 15.07 -40.37
CA PRO A 440 23.20 13.75 -39.76
C PRO A 440 24.53 13.18 -39.25
N GLY A 441 24.55 12.81 -37.97
CA GLY A 441 25.60 11.98 -37.38
C GLY A 441 25.42 10.51 -37.76
N PRO A 442 26.50 9.69 -37.75
CA PRO A 442 26.45 8.31 -38.18
C PRO A 442 25.97 7.37 -37.06
N TYR A 443 25.44 6.21 -37.48
CA TYR A 443 25.06 5.01 -36.71
C TYR A 443 23.59 4.92 -36.24
N GLU A 444 22.69 4.63 -37.17
CA GLU A 444 21.54 3.74 -36.92
C GLU A 444 21.70 2.47 -37.74
N ARG A 445 22.02 1.34 -37.08
CA ARG A 445 21.84 0.00 -37.66
C ARG A 445 20.35 -0.30 -37.66
N LYS A 446 19.72 -0.24 -38.83
CA LYS A 446 18.44 -0.91 -39.07
C LYS A 446 18.70 -2.40 -39.25
N ILE A 447 18.19 -3.21 -38.32
CA ILE A 447 18.02 -4.64 -38.53
C ILE A 447 16.75 -4.80 -39.36
N LEU A 448 16.93 -5.10 -40.65
CA LEU A 448 15.86 -5.60 -41.52
C LEU A 448 15.76 -7.11 -41.26
N MET A 449 14.64 -7.56 -40.70
CA MET A 449 14.24 -8.96 -40.75
C MET A 449 13.78 -9.29 -42.16
N ASP A 450 14.40 -10.28 -42.78
CA ASP A 450 13.88 -10.93 -43.98
C ASP A 450 12.81 -11.96 -43.56
N GLN A 451 11.89 -12.27 -44.47
CA GLN A 451 10.73 -13.15 -44.22
C GLN A 451 11.05 -14.65 -44.37
N ASN A 452 12.33 -15.05 -44.42
CA ASN A 452 12.75 -16.41 -44.77
C ASN A 452 13.57 -17.14 -43.69
N GLY A 453 13.53 -16.67 -42.44
CA GLY A 453 13.65 -17.55 -41.26
C GLY A 453 14.74 -18.62 -41.29
N ASN A 454 15.98 -18.27 -41.59
CA ASN A 454 17.14 -19.14 -41.38
C ASN A 454 18.28 -18.36 -40.72
N PHE A 455 18.77 -18.88 -39.60
CA PHE A 455 20.01 -18.47 -38.94
C PHE A 455 21.13 -19.42 -39.40
N GLU A 456 22.23 -18.86 -39.90
CA GLU A 456 23.55 -19.50 -39.89
C GLU A 456 24.53 -18.53 -39.21
N ASP A 457 25.52 -19.11 -38.52
CA ASP A 457 26.30 -18.59 -37.38
C ASP A 457 26.96 -17.19 -37.49
#